data_AF-A0A6I3T0R5-F1
#
_entry.id   AF-A0A6I3T0R5-F1
#
_cell.length_a   1.000
_cell.length_b   1.000
_cell.length_c   1.000
_cell.angle_alpha   90.00
_cell.angle_beta   90.00
_cell.angle_gamma   90.00
#
_symmetry.space_group_name_H-M   'P 1'
#
loop_
_entity.id
_entity.type
_entity.pdbx_description
1 polymer ?
#
loop_
_entity_poly.entity_id
_entity_poly.type
_entity_poly.pdbx_seq_one_letter_code
_entity_poly.pdbx_strand_id
1 'polypeptide(L)'
;MTSSTQATQTGSTQKIARIAGLLYLAIIVIGLLGEGLVRGSLVVGGDPAATAHNILAAEFTWRLGVAGQYLLLVCALGMTWTWYLLLRPVDRNLTLLAVFFAIVSLAVESVGALHLQAVLAPLTGAAFVQIADPQQAHAMAYLSVVAHANAFGLALVFFGIECLIVGHLIRRSGYLPKTVGMLMQVAGACYLVNSVSMVLLPSLQAMLFPLILLPSLVGESAFCLWLLIKGVDMAGWHARTAAAG
;
A
#
# COMPACT_ATOMS: atom_id res chain seq x y z
N MET A 1 18.27 20.49 -33.75
CA MET A 1 17.87 20.81 -32.35
C MET A 1 16.90 19.79 -31.74
N THR A 2 16.48 18.73 -32.45
CA THR A 2 15.48 17.75 -31.98
C THR A 2 16.08 16.55 -31.22
N SER A 3 17.31 16.13 -31.55
CA SER A 3 17.91 14.90 -31.00
C SER A 3 18.38 15.01 -29.55
N SER A 4 18.89 16.18 -29.12
CA SER A 4 19.36 16.41 -27.73
C SER A 4 18.19 16.52 -26.74
N THR A 5 17.10 17.16 -27.14
CA THR A 5 15.87 17.28 -26.34
C THR A 5 15.18 15.92 -26.19
N GLN A 6 15.14 15.10 -27.26
CA GLN A 6 14.62 13.74 -27.20
C GLN A 6 15.44 12.88 -26.25
N ALA A 7 16.78 12.83 -26.38
CA ALA A 7 17.65 12.06 -25.49
C ALA A 7 17.52 12.45 -24.00
N THR A 8 17.33 13.75 -23.72
CA THR A 8 17.11 14.27 -22.37
C THR A 8 15.76 13.82 -21.79
N GLN A 9 14.70 13.81 -22.62
CA GLN A 9 13.40 13.29 -22.23
C GLN A 9 13.42 11.77 -22.03
N THR A 10 14.17 11.02 -22.84
CA THR A 10 14.30 9.56 -22.71
C THR A 10 14.93 9.17 -21.37
N GLY A 11 16.03 9.86 -21.00
CA GLY A 11 16.71 9.65 -19.73
C GLY A 11 15.85 10.03 -18.52
N SER A 12 14.95 11.01 -18.66
CA SER A 12 14.03 11.44 -17.59
C SER A 12 12.94 10.39 -17.30
N THR A 13 12.26 9.87 -18.33
CA THR A 13 11.20 8.87 -18.16
C THR A 13 11.71 7.58 -17.53
N GLN A 14 12.88 7.09 -17.95
CA GLN A 14 13.48 5.89 -17.36
C GLN A 14 13.84 6.08 -15.88
N LYS A 15 14.32 7.26 -15.50
CA LYS A 15 14.56 7.60 -14.08
C LYS A 15 13.25 7.58 -13.29
N ILE A 16 12.17 8.16 -13.84
CA ILE A 16 10.84 8.12 -13.20
C ILE A 16 10.38 6.68 -12.99
N ALA A 17 10.52 5.81 -13.99
CA ALA A 17 10.18 4.39 -13.86
C ALA A 17 10.98 3.68 -12.75
N ARG A 18 12.29 3.93 -12.66
CA ARG A 18 13.12 3.34 -11.61
C ARG A 18 12.79 3.88 -10.22
N ILE A 19 12.50 5.17 -10.10
CA ILE A 19 12.04 5.80 -8.85
C ILE A 19 10.70 5.18 -8.44
N ALA A 20 9.77 4.99 -9.38
CA ALA A 20 8.50 4.33 -9.11
C ALA A 20 8.71 2.91 -8.56
N GLY A 21 9.59 2.12 -9.19
CA GLY A 21 9.95 0.78 -8.70
C GLY A 21 10.62 0.78 -7.33
N LEU A 22 11.51 1.75 -7.05
CA LEU A 22 12.19 1.85 -5.74
C LEU A 22 11.22 2.23 -4.62
N LEU A 23 10.34 3.20 -4.86
CA LEU A 23 9.31 3.60 -3.91
C LEU A 23 8.35 2.43 -3.63
N TYR A 24 7.97 1.69 -4.68
CA TYR A 24 7.11 0.54 -4.51
C TYR A 24 7.79 -0.59 -3.73
N LEU A 25 9.08 -0.85 -3.98
CA LEU A 25 9.85 -1.81 -3.21
C LEU A 25 9.92 -1.44 -1.73
N ALA A 26 10.13 -0.15 -1.43
CA ALA A 26 10.13 0.34 -0.06
C ALA A 26 8.80 0.08 0.63
N ILE A 27 7.66 0.35 -0.04
CA ILE A 27 6.32 0.06 0.47
C ILE A 27 6.16 -1.42 0.78
N ILE A 28 6.51 -2.32 -0.15
CA ILE A 28 6.39 -3.77 0.02
C ILE A 28 7.24 -4.24 1.20
N VAL A 29 8.51 -3.82 1.29
CA VAL A 29 9.42 -4.22 2.37
C VAL A 29 8.92 -3.71 3.72
N ILE A 30 8.53 -2.43 3.82
CA ILE A 30 8.01 -1.86 5.07
C ILE A 30 6.71 -2.57 5.48
N GLY A 31 5.81 -2.83 4.53
CA GLY A 31 4.55 -3.54 4.78
C GLY A 31 4.78 -4.95 5.31
N LEU A 32 5.66 -5.73 4.66
CA LEU A 32 6.01 -7.09 5.09
C LEU A 32 6.67 -7.11 6.48
N LEU A 33 7.57 -6.16 6.78
CA LEU A 33 8.19 -6.06 8.10
C LEU A 33 7.16 -5.62 9.16
N GLY A 34 6.29 -4.67 8.84
CA GLY A 34 5.24 -4.18 9.73
C GLY A 34 4.22 -5.26 10.08
N GLU A 35 3.73 -6.02 9.09
CA GLU A 35 2.79 -7.11 9.33
C GLU A 35 3.46 -8.33 9.94
N GLY A 36 4.59 -8.77 9.39
CA GLY A 36 5.23 -10.01 9.81
C GLY A 36 5.99 -9.88 11.13
N LEU A 37 6.89 -8.90 11.23
CA LEU A 37 7.81 -8.79 12.37
C LEU A 37 7.28 -7.94 13.51
N VAL A 38 6.48 -6.90 13.23
CA VAL A 38 5.92 -6.05 14.30
C VAL A 38 4.58 -6.61 14.77
N ARG A 39 3.55 -6.60 13.93
CA ARG A 39 2.22 -7.03 14.36
C ARG A 39 2.14 -8.54 14.57
N GLY A 40 2.68 -9.34 13.65
CA GLY A 40 2.66 -10.80 13.72
C GLY A 40 3.43 -11.39 14.90
N SER A 41 4.37 -10.67 15.51
CA SER A 41 5.09 -11.11 16.71
C SER A 41 4.52 -10.53 18.01
N LEU A 42 3.94 -9.33 17.98
CA LEU A 42 3.52 -8.61 19.18
C LEU A 42 2.02 -8.73 19.47
N VAL A 43 1.17 -8.92 18.46
CA VAL A 43 -0.29 -8.97 18.62
C VAL A 43 -0.75 -10.41 18.76
N VAL A 44 -1.42 -10.71 19.89
CA VAL A 44 -2.05 -12.00 20.13
C VAL A 44 -3.56 -11.88 19.91
N GLY A 45 -4.05 -12.49 18.83
CA GLY A 45 -5.45 -12.43 18.46
C GLY A 45 -6.37 -12.96 19.56
N GLY A 46 -7.29 -12.12 20.03
CA GLY A 46 -8.26 -12.44 21.08
C GLY A 46 -7.72 -12.28 22.51
N ASP A 47 -6.46 -11.87 22.70
CA ASP A 47 -5.84 -11.69 24.02
C ASP A 47 -5.26 -10.27 24.17
N PRO A 48 -6.05 -9.32 24.72
CA PRO A 48 -5.60 -7.96 25.01
C PRO A 48 -4.44 -7.89 26.00
N ALA A 49 -4.40 -8.80 26.98
CA ALA A 49 -3.39 -8.77 28.04
C ALA A 49 -2.03 -9.23 27.54
N ALA A 50 -1.99 -10.35 26.80
CA ALA A 50 -0.76 -10.82 26.17
C ALA A 50 -0.25 -9.82 25.11
N THR A 51 -1.15 -9.23 24.32
CA THR A 51 -0.80 -8.17 23.35
C THR A 51 -0.15 -6.97 24.05
N ALA A 52 -0.76 -6.46 25.12
CA ALA A 52 -0.21 -5.34 25.88
C ALA A 52 1.16 -5.67 26.48
N HIS A 53 1.31 -6.86 27.06
CA HIS A 53 2.58 -7.32 27.61
C HIS A 53 3.70 -7.37 26.56
N ASN A 54 3.44 -7.97 25.40
CA ASN A 54 4.41 -8.08 24.31
C ASN A 54 4.82 -6.69 23.77
N ILE A 55 3.85 -5.80 23.59
CA ILE A 55 4.10 -4.43 23.10
C ILE A 55 4.94 -3.63 24.10
N LEU A 56 4.66 -3.74 25.41
CA LEU A 56 5.47 -3.08 26.44
C LEU A 56 6.89 -3.67 26.53
N ALA A 57 7.02 -5.00 26.38
CA ALA A 57 8.32 -5.67 26.36
C ALA A 57 9.18 -5.28 25.14
N ALA A 58 8.55 -4.92 24.02
CA ALA A 58 9.20 -4.55 22.77
C ALA A 58 8.75 -3.17 22.25
N GLU A 59 8.65 -2.18 23.15
CA GLU A 59 8.07 -0.86 22.82
C GLU A 59 8.78 -0.17 21.65
N PHE A 60 10.11 -0.24 21.60
CA PHE A 60 10.88 0.36 20.49
C PHE A 60 10.51 -0.28 19.14
N THR A 61 10.32 -1.59 19.09
CA THR A 61 9.90 -2.31 17.88
C THR A 61 8.51 -1.87 17.44
N TRP A 62 7.58 -1.67 18.38
CA TRP A 62 6.25 -1.12 18.08
C TRP A 62 6.36 0.29 17.48
N ARG A 63 7.11 1.19 18.14
CA ARG A 63 7.33 2.57 17.65
C ARG A 63 8.00 2.60 16.29
N LEU A 64 8.95 1.72 16.03
CA LEU A 64 9.61 1.58 14.73
C LEU A 64 8.62 1.14 13.65
N GLY A 65 7.70 0.22 13.98
CA GLY A 65 6.58 -0.16 13.10
C GLY A 65 5.67 1.03 12.76
N VAL A 66 5.31 1.84 13.76
CA VAL A 66 4.51 3.07 13.55
C VAL A 66 5.25 4.07 12.66
N ALA A 67 6.53 4.32 12.92
CA ALA A 67 7.35 5.22 12.10
C ALA A 67 7.48 4.69 10.65
N GLY A 68 7.62 3.37 10.49
CA GLY A 68 7.60 2.69 9.20
C GLY A 68 6.30 2.97 8.44
N GLN A 69 5.15 2.90 9.12
CA GLN A 69 3.85 3.19 8.50
C GLN A 69 3.78 4.61 7.95
N TYR A 70 4.34 5.61 8.64
CA TYR A 70 4.39 6.98 8.11
C TYR A 70 5.29 7.09 6.88
N LEU A 71 6.46 6.45 6.91
CA LEU A 71 7.36 6.43 5.75
C LEU A 71 6.70 5.74 4.55
N LEU A 72 5.98 4.65 4.78
CA LEU A 72 5.21 3.93 3.76
C LEU A 72 4.22 4.87 3.07
N LEU A 73 3.44 5.65 3.82
CA LEU A 73 2.48 6.60 3.26
C LEU A 73 3.15 7.68 2.38
N VAL A 74 4.31 8.19 2.80
CA VAL A 74 5.08 9.16 2.00
C VAL A 74 5.62 8.52 0.72
N CYS A 75 6.14 7.29 0.80
CA CYS A 75 6.59 6.54 -0.36
C CYS A 75 5.43 6.28 -1.34
N ALA A 76 4.25 5.94 -0.82
CA ALA A 76 3.05 5.67 -1.62
C ALA A 76 2.57 6.92 -2.37
N LEU A 77 2.57 8.10 -1.72
CA LEU A 77 2.27 9.36 -2.41
C LEU A 77 3.25 9.62 -3.58
N GLY A 78 4.54 9.41 -3.35
CA GLY A 78 5.56 9.52 -4.40
C GLY A 78 5.32 8.53 -5.53
N MET A 79 4.98 7.29 -5.20
CA MET A 79 4.67 6.23 -6.16
C MET A 79 3.45 6.61 -7.02
N THR A 80 2.33 6.99 -6.40
CA THR A 80 1.12 7.45 -7.10
C THR A 80 1.44 8.59 -8.08
N TRP A 81 2.28 9.55 -7.66
CA TRP A 81 2.73 10.63 -8.55
C TRP A 81 3.53 10.10 -9.75
N THR A 82 4.48 9.19 -9.52
CA THR A 82 5.24 8.60 -10.64
C THR A 82 4.34 7.80 -11.58
N TRP A 83 3.36 7.06 -11.07
CA TRP A 83 2.40 6.32 -11.88
C TRP A 83 1.53 7.27 -12.72
N TYR A 84 1.11 8.40 -12.15
CA TYR A 84 0.42 9.43 -12.92
C TYR A 84 1.26 9.90 -14.11
N LEU A 85 2.54 10.22 -13.89
CA LEU A 85 3.43 10.65 -14.97
C LEU A 85 3.59 9.57 -16.06
N LEU A 86 3.69 8.30 -15.64
CA LEU A 86 3.90 7.16 -16.54
C LEU A 86 2.63 6.67 -17.23
N LEU A 87 1.44 6.94 -16.73
CA LEU A 87 0.20 6.38 -17.29
C LEU A 87 -0.70 7.44 -17.94
N ARG A 88 -0.52 8.72 -17.62
CA ARG A 88 -1.28 9.83 -18.24
C ARG A 88 -1.23 9.86 -19.78
N PRO A 89 -0.18 9.40 -20.50
CA PRO A 89 -0.22 9.37 -21.97
C PRO A 89 -1.17 8.31 -22.54
N VAL A 90 -1.61 7.34 -21.74
CA VAL A 90 -2.56 6.30 -22.17
C VAL A 90 -3.98 6.86 -22.12
N ASP A 91 -4.38 7.38 -20.96
CA ASP A 91 -5.65 8.08 -20.75
C ASP A 91 -5.51 8.96 -19.51
N ARG A 92 -5.59 10.28 -19.69
CA ARG A 92 -5.40 11.24 -18.59
C ARG A 92 -6.51 11.17 -17.55
N ASN A 93 -7.77 11.03 -17.97
CA ASN A 93 -8.91 11.07 -17.06
C ASN A 93 -8.96 9.80 -16.21
N LEU A 94 -8.73 8.64 -16.84
CA LEU A 94 -8.68 7.37 -16.14
C LEU A 94 -7.47 7.28 -15.20
N THR A 95 -6.33 7.86 -15.59
CA THR A 95 -5.17 7.95 -14.69
C THR A 95 -5.46 8.88 -13.50
N LEU A 96 -6.14 10.01 -13.70
CA LEU A 96 -6.56 10.88 -12.60
C LEU A 96 -7.56 10.18 -11.66
N LEU A 97 -8.48 9.38 -12.22
CA LEU A 97 -9.39 8.58 -11.42
C LEU A 97 -8.64 7.60 -10.51
N ALA A 98 -7.62 6.90 -11.04
CA ALA A 98 -6.75 6.04 -10.23
C ALA A 98 -6.05 6.83 -9.10
N VAL A 99 -5.53 8.03 -9.40
CA VAL A 99 -4.91 8.90 -8.39
C VAL A 99 -5.90 9.31 -7.29
N PHE A 100 -7.17 9.59 -7.63
CA PHE A 100 -8.18 9.92 -6.61
C PHE A 100 -8.45 8.72 -5.68
N PHE A 101 -8.59 7.52 -6.24
CA PHE A 101 -8.72 6.30 -5.43
C PHE A 101 -7.49 6.07 -4.55
N ALA A 102 -6.28 6.27 -5.08
CA ALA A 102 -5.04 6.17 -4.33
C ALA A 102 -5.00 7.15 -3.15
N ILE A 103 -5.30 8.43 -3.38
CA ILE A 103 -5.28 9.46 -2.34
C ILE A 103 -6.31 9.17 -1.24
N VAL A 104 -7.52 8.72 -1.61
CA VAL A 104 -8.54 8.32 -0.64
C VAL A 104 -8.08 7.10 0.16
N SER A 105 -7.48 6.09 -0.48
CA SER A 105 -6.88 4.94 0.19
C SER A 105 -5.84 5.39 1.23
N LEU A 106 -4.89 6.24 0.82
CA LEU A 106 -3.83 6.74 1.70
C LEU A 106 -4.37 7.61 2.83
N ALA A 107 -5.43 8.39 2.59
CA ALA A 107 -6.09 9.15 3.64
C ALA A 107 -6.70 8.22 4.70
N VAL A 108 -7.41 7.17 4.28
CA VAL A 108 -7.99 6.18 5.20
C VAL A 108 -6.88 5.41 5.93
N GLU A 109 -5.83 5.00 5.25
CA GLU A 109 -4.69 4.29 5.84
C GLU A 109 -3.93 5.18 6.84
N SER A 110 -3.88 6.50 6.62
CA SER A 110 -3.30 7.44 7.60
C SER A 110 -4.08 7.48 8.91
N VAL A 111 -5.41 7.35 8.86
CA VAL A 111 -6.25 7.19 10.07
C VAL A 111 -5.93 5.86 10.75
N GLY A 112 -5.73 4.78 9.98
CA GLY A 112 -5.22 3.51 10.50
C GLY A 112 -3.88 3.68 11.23
N ALA A 113 -2.95 4.48 10.71
CA ALA A 113 -1.66 4.72 11.34
C ALA A 113 -1.79 5.48 12.68
N LEU A 114 -2.76 6.40 12.80
CA LEU A 114 -3.09 7.06 14.07
C LEU A 114 -3.56 6.05 15.13
N HIS A 115 -4.32 5.03 14.74
CA HIS A 115 -4.74 3.97 15.66
C HIS A 115 -3.55 3.15 16.18
N LEU A 116 -2.56 2.82 15.34
CA LEU A 116 -1.34 2.16 15.81
C LEU A 116 -0.55 3.03 16.81
N GLN A 117 -0.48 4.34 16.56
CA GLN A 117 0.16 5.28 17.48
C GLN A 117 -0.58 5.35 18.82
N ALA A 118 -1.93 5.29 18.79
CA ALA A 118 -2.76 5.37 19.98
C ALA A 118 -2.60 4.18 20.94
N VAL A 119 -2.05 3.05 20.50
CA VAL A 119 -1.88 1.83 21.31
C VAL A 119 -1.05 2.06 22.58
N LEU A 120 0.00 2.88 22.51
CA LEU A 120 0.91 3.06 23.66
C LEU A 120 0.36 4.00 24.74
N ALA A 121 -0.56 4.91 24.40
CA ALA A 121 -1.09 5.89 25.35
C ALA A 121 -1.75 5.24 26.59
N PRO A 122 -2.73 4.31 26.45
CA PRO A 122 -3.34 3.65 27.59
C PRO A 122 -2.37 2.74 28.36
N LEU A 123 -1.34 2.20 27.71
CA LEU A 123 -0.40 1.25 28.33
C LEU A 123 0.70 1.90 29.14
N THR A 124 1.12 3.11 28.77
CA THR A 124 2.25 3.82 29.38
C THR A 124 1.82 4.98 30.29
N GLY A 125 0.52 5.31 30.32
CA GLY A 125 0.01 6.49 31.02
C GLY A 125 0.44 7.82 30.38
N ALA A 126 0.96 7.77 29.14
CA ALA A 126 1.31 8.96 28.37
C ALA A 126 0.03 9.75 27.98
N ALA A 127 0.15 11.07 27.83
CA ALA A 127 -0.92 12.00 27.44
C ALA A 127 -2.02 12.29 28.50
N PHE A 128 -1.69 12.28 29.79
CA PHE A 128 -2.60 12.63 30.90
C PHE A 128 -3.83 11.69 31.07
N VAL A 129 -3.84 10.56 30.36
CA VAL A 129 -4.87 9.52 30.49
C VAL A 129 -4.36 8.49 31.50
N GLN A 130 -4.62 8.74 32.78
CA GLN A 130 -4.33 7.78 33.85
C GLN A 130 -5.47 6.76 33.92
N ILE A 131 -5.27 5.59 33.31
CA ILE A 131 -6.23 4.48 33.42
C ILE A 131 -5.80 3.65 34.63
N ALA A 132 -6.57 3.75 35.72
CA ALA A 132 -6.25 3.05 36.96
C ALA A 132 -6.43 1.53 36.86
N ASP A 133 -7.32 1.07 35.98
CA ASP A 133 -7.58 -0.36 35.73
C ASP A 133 -6.71 -0.89 34.56
N PRO A 134 -5.74 -1.79 34.81
CA PRO A 134 -4.94 -2.40 33.76
C PRO A 134 -5.76 -3.14 32.71
N GLN A 135 -6.88 -3.76 33.09
CA GLN A 135 -7.73 -4.48 32.15
C GLN A 135 -8.38 -3.53 31.13
N GLN A 136 -8.83 -2.36 31.60
CA GLN A 136 -9.35 -1.31 30.73
C GLN A 136 -8.26 -0.77 29.79
N ALA A 137 -7.05 -0.54 30.28
CA ALA A 137 -5.91 -0.09 29.47
C ALA A 137 -5.57 -1.08 28.34
N HIS A 138 -5.49 -2.38 28.67
CA HIS A 138 -5.23 -3.44 27.71
C HIS A 138 -6.33 -3.51 26.64
N ALA A 139 -7.61 -3.43 27.04
CA ALA A 139 -8.74 -3.45 26.12
C ALA A 139 -8.72 -2.25 25.14
N MET A 140 -8.40 -1.04 25.62
CA MET A 140 -8.30 0.15 24.77
C MET A 140 -7.14 0.07 23.77
N ALA A 141 -5.98 -0.43 24.22
CA ALA A 141 -4.84 -0.68 23.35
C ALA A 141 -5.20 -1.69 22.24
N TYR A 142 -5.82 -2.82 22.62
CA TYR A 142 -6.24 -3.85 21.68
C TYR A 142 -7.33 -3.37 20.71
N LEU A 143 -8.30 -2.59 21.18
CA LEU A 143 -9.31 -1.98 20.31
C LEU A 143 -8.68 -1.06 19.26
N SER A 144 -7.60 -0.35 19.60
CA SER A 144 -6.86 0.47 18.64
C SER A 144 -6.16 -0.39 17.57
N VAL A 145 -5.62 -1.56 17.94
CA VAL A 145 -5.09 -2.53 16.95
C VAL A 145 -6.19 -3.02 16.02
N VAL A 146 -7.37 -3.36 16.55
CA VAL A 146 -8.52 -3.80 15.73
C VAL A 146 -9.02 -2.67 14.83
N ALA A 147 -9.09 -1.44 15.34
CA ALA A 147 -9.49 -0.27 14.57
C ALA A 147 -8.53 0.01 13.40
N HIS A 148 -7.21 -0.17 13.61
CA HIS A 148 -6.23 -0.12 12.53
C HIS A 148 -6.52 -1.17 11.45
N ALA A 149 -6.74 -2.43 11.84
CA ALA A 149 -7.03 -3.51 10.88
C ALA A 149 -8.29 -3.21 10.05
N ASN A 150 -9.33 -2.66 10.68
CA ASN A 150 -10.55 -2.25 9.99
C ASN A 150 -10.32 -1.09 9.02
N ALA A 151 -9.57 -0.05 9.44
CA ALA A 151 -9.20 1.06 8.58
C ALA A 151 -8.37 0.60 7.37
N PHE A 152 -7.41 -0.31 7.61
CA PHE A 152 -6.60 -0.91 6.55
C PHE A 152 -7.47 -1.69 5.55
N GLY A 153 -8.39 -2.54 6.04
CA GLY A 153 -9.34 -3.24 5.18
C GLY A 153 -10.21 -2.30 4.35
N LEU A 154 -10.63 -1.15 4.89
CA LEU A 154 -11.35 -0.13 4.13
C LEU A 154 -10.46 0.55 3.08
N ALA A 155 -9.22 0.91 3.41
CA ALA A 155 -8.25 1.48 2.48
C ALA A 155 -8.05 0.55 1.25
N LEU A 156 -7.95 -0.76 1.50
CA LEU A 156 -7.82 -1.78 0.46
C LEU A 156 -8.98 -1.82 -0.55
N VAL A 157 -10.18 -1.32 -0.20
CA VAL A 157 -11.27 -1.16 -1.18
C VAL A 157 -10.88 -0.17 -2.26
N PHE A 158 -10.40 1.01 -1.85
CA PHE A 158 -10.01 2.07 -2.76
C PHE A 158 -8.74 1.69 -3.54
N PHE A 159 -7.75 1.10 -2.84
CA PHE A 159 -6.54 0.58 -3.48
C PHE A 159 -6.86 -0.53 -4.49
N GLY A 160 -7.80 -1.43 -4.17
CA GLY A 160 -8.22 -2.48 -5.09
C GLY A 160 -8.79 -1.92 -6.40
N ILE A 161 -9.61 -0.87 -6.33
CA ILE A 161 -10.13 -0.17 -7.52
C ILE A 161 -9.00 0.52 -8.29
N GLU A 162 -8.07 1.18 -7.60
CA GLU A 162 -6.87 1.75 -8.22
C GLU A 162 -6.10 0.68 -9.01
N CYS A 163 -5.80 -0.48 -8.40
CA CYS A 163 -5.10 -1.59 -9.05
C CYS A 163 -5.84 -2.07 -10.31
N LEU A 164 -7.18 -2.16 -10.28
CA LEU A 164 -7.97 -2.53 -11.46
C LEU A 164 -7.79 -1.52 -12.61
N ILE A 165 -7.78 -0.23 -12.30
CA ILE A 165 -7.61 0.86 -13.25
C ILE A 165 -6.17 0.90 -13.78
N VAL A 166 -5.18 0.89 -12.90
CA VAL A 166 -3.75 0.89 -13.23
C VAL A 166 -3.42 -0.33 -14.09
N GLY A 167 -3.89 -1.52 -13.71
CA GLY A 167 -3.72 -2.73 -14.51
C GLY A 167 -4.36 -2.63 -15.90
N HIS A 168 -5.51 -1.95 -16.03
CA HIS A 168 -6.11 -1.65 -17.33
C HIS A 168 -5.21 -0.73 -18.18
N LEU A 169 -4.73 0.37 -17.60
CA LEU A 169 -3.85 1.33 -18.26
C LEU A 169 -2.53 0.69 -18.71
N ILE A 170 -1.93 -0.16 -17.87
CA ILE A 170 -0.72 -0.94 -18.20
C ILE A 170 -0.96 -1.81 -19.44
N ARG A 171 -2.08 -2.54 -19.51
CA ARG A 171 -2.39 -3.40 -20.66
C ARG A 171 -2.60 -2.61 -21.96
N ARG A 172 -3.07 -1.37 -21.85
CA ARG A 172 -3.28 -0.45 -22.99
C ARG A 172 -2.06 0.38 -23.35
N SER A 173 -1.07 0.47 -22.46
CA SER A 173 0.09 1.35 -22.61
C SER A 173 0.88 1.12 -23.89
N GLY A 174 1.15 -0.14 -24.24
CA GLY A 174 2.04 -0.51 -25.35
C GLY A 174 3.54 -0.42 -25.02
N TYR A 175 3.90 0.03 -23.81
CA TYR A 175 5.29 0.15 -23.35
C TYR A 175 5.57 -0.53 -21.99
N LEU A 176 4.55 -1.15 -21.40
CA LEU A 176 4.65 -2.04 -20.25
C LEU A 176 4.03 -3.40 -20.61
N PRO A 177 4.45 -4.51 -19.96
CA PRO A 177 3.91 -5.83 -20.24
C PRO A 177 2.44 -5.96 -19.87
N LYS A 178 1.66 -6.54 -20.78
CA LYS A 178 0.25 -6.84 -20.51
C LYS A 178 0.07 -7.84 -19.36
N THR A 179 1.01 -8.76 -19.19
CA THR A 179 1.02 -9.75 -18.09
C THR A 179 1.07 -9.07 -16.72
N VAL A 180 1.96 -8.09 -16.56
CA VAL A 180 2.05 -7.27 -15.33
C VAL A 180 0.73 -6.55 -15.08
N GLY A 181 0.12 -5.97 -16.13
CA GLY A 181 -1.18 -5.33 -16.01
C GLY A 181 -2.31 -6.29 -15.61
N MET A 182 -2.32 -7.53 -16.11
CA MET A 182 -3.29 -8.55 -15.68
C MET A 182 -3.09 -8.97 -14.23
N LEU A 183 -1.84 -9.20 -13.81
CA LEU A 183 -1.54 -9.55 -12.42
C LEU A 183 -1.94 -8.43 -11.45
N MET A 184 -1.74 -7.17 -11.84
CA MET A 184 -2.20 -6.01 -11.06
C MET A 184 -3.74 -6.00 -10.91
N GLN A 185 -4.49 -6.37 -11.95
CA GLN A 185 -5.95 -6.48 -11.83
C GLN A 185 -6.37 -7.64 -10.92
N VAL A 186 -5.65 -8.76 -10.96
CA VAL A 186 -5.88 -9.88 -10.03
C VAL A 186 -5.63 -9.44 -8.59
N ALA A 187 -4.56 -8.70 -8.32
CA ALA A 187 -4.28 -8.10 -7.01
C ALA A 187 -5.44 -7.21 -6.55
N GLY A 188 -5.91 -6.32 -7.43
CA GLY A 188 -7.05 -5.45 -7.13
C GLY A 188 -8.33 -6.21 -6.79
N ALA A 189 -8.64 -7.27 -7.53
CA ALA A 189 -9.79 -8.14 -7.24
C ALA A 189 -9.65 -8.86 -5.90
N CYS A 190 -8.44 -9.33 -5.57
CA CYS A 190 -8.16 -9.96 -4.28
C CYS A 190 -8.42 -8.98 -3.13
N TYR A 191 -7.94 -7.73 -3.23
CA TYR A 191 -8.19 -6.71 -2.21
C TYR A 191 -9.68 -6.42 -2.00
N LEU A 192 -10.44 -6.29 -3.08
CA LEU A 192 -11.89 -6.10 -2.98
C LEU A 192 -12.59 -7.28 -2.31
N VAL A 193 -12.23 -8.51 -2.69
CA VAL A 193 -12.80 -9.72 -2.06
C VAL A 193 -12.44 -9.77 -0.58
N ASN A 194 -11.19 -9.44 -0.20
CA ASN A 194 -10.79 -9.40 1.20
C ASN A 194 -11.62 -8.40 2.00
N SER A 195 -11.70 -7.16 1.54
CA SER A 195 -12.37 -6.08 2.24
C SER A 195 -13.88 -6.31 2.36
N VAL A 196 -14.53 -6.80 1.30
CA VAL A 196 -15.97 -7.15 1.34
C VAL A 196 -16.21 -8.32 2.28
N SER A 197 -15.36 -9.35 2.24
CA SER A 197 -15.49 -10.52 3.11
C SER A 197 -15.27 -10.14 4.58
N MET A 198 -14.38 -9.20 4.87
CA MET A 198 -14.13 -8.71 6.23
C MET A 198 -15.38 -8.12 6.88
N VAL A 199 -16.26 -7.49 6.09
CA VAL A 199 -17.51 -6.87 6.57
C VAL A 199 -18.68 -7.85 6.57
N LEU A 200 -18.86 -8.58 5.46
CA LEU A 200 -20.08 -9.39 5.26
C LEU A 200 -19.93 -10.83 5.77
N LEU A 201 -18.73 -11.39 5.72
CA LEU A 201 -18.47 -12.81 5.97
C LEU A 201 -17.13 -13.02 6.74
N PRO A 202 -16.99 -12.54 7.99
CA PRO A 202 -15.70 -12.55 8.69
C PRO A 202 -15.07 -13.95 8.83
N SER A 203 -15.89 -14.99 9.04
CA SER A 203 -15.42 -16.37 9.10
C SER A 203 -14.84 -16.88 7.78
N LEU A 204 -15.40 -16.44 6.65
CA LEU A 204 -14.90 -16.77 5.32
C LEU A 204 -13.61 -15.99 5.02
N GLN A 205 -13.54 -14.72 5.43
CA GLN A 205 -12.35 -13.89 5.24
C GLN A 205 -11.10 -14.54 5.86
N ALA A 206 -11.22 -15.07 7.08
CA ALA A 206 -10.11 -15.75 7.76
C ALA A 206 -9.58 -16.96 6.97
N MET A 207 -10.46 -17.68 6.27
CA MET A 207 -10.06 -18.81 5.40
C MET A 207 -9.47 -18.34 4.07
N LEU A 208 -9.97 -17.24 3.50
CA LEU A 208 -9.54 -16.73 2.20
C LEU A 208 -8.25 -15.91 2.28
N PHE A 209 -7.89 -15.37 3.44
CA PHE A 209 -6.77 -14.44 3.59
C PHE A 209 -5.45 -14.94 2.97
N PRO A 210 -5.00 -16.20 3.14
CA PRO A 210 -3.78 -16.69 2.50
C PRO A 210 -3.89 -16.76 0.97
N LEU A 211 -5.07 -17.11 0.45
CA LEU A 211 -5.35 -17.21 -0.99
C LEU A 211 -5.47 -15.84 -1.66
N ILE A 212 -5.73 -14.79 -0.88
CA ILE A 212 -5.80 -13.39 -1.34
C ILE A 212 -4.41 -12.74 -1.31
N LEU A 213 -3.65 -12.96 -0.24
CA LEU A 213 -2.36 -12.30 -0.04
C LEU A 213 -1.33 -12.68 -1.11
N LEU A 214 -1.26 -13.96 -1.48
CA LEU A 214 -0.23 -14.44 -2.40
C LEU A 214 -0.40 -13.88 -3.83
N PRO A 215 -1.59 -13.93 -4.47
CA PRO A 215 -1.78 -13.31 -5.77
C PRO A 215 -1.53 -11.80 -5.77
N SER A 216 -1.95 -11.09 -4.72
CA SER A 216 -1.69 -9.65 -4.59
C SER A 216 -0.20 -9.35 -4.53
N LEU A 217 0.53 -10.03 -3.65
CA LEU A 217 1.98 -9.84 -3.51
C LEU A 217 2.71 -10.15 -4.82
N VAL A 218 2.31 -11.20 -5.53
CA VAL A 218 2.90 -11.55 -6.84
C VAL A 218 2.65 -10.44 -7.86
N GLY A 219 1.42 -9.93 -7.97
CA GLY A 219 1.10 -8.90 -8.97
C GLY A 219 1.79 -7.57 -8.72
N GLU A 220 1.83 -7.14 -7.46
CA GLU A 220 2.50 -5.90 -7.07
C GLU A 220 4.01 -6.02 -7.18
N SER A 221 4.60 -7.13 -6.70
CA SER A 221 6.03 -7.38 -6.83
C SER A 221 6.45 -7.47 -8.29
N ALA A 222 5.62 -8.09 -9.16
CA ALA A 222 5.90 -8.14 -10.59
C ALA A 222 5.95 -6.73 -11.21
N PHE A 223 5.03 -5.83 -10.84
CA PHE A 223 5.06 -4.46 -11.35
C PHE A 223 6.22 -3.65 -10.79
N CYS A 224 6.45 -3.75 -9.48
CA CYS A 224 7.58 -3.15 -8.77
C CYS A 224 8.92 -3.52 -9.42
N LEU A 225 9.20 -4.82 -9.53
CA LEU A 225 10.46 -5.33 -10.08
C LEU A 225 10.60 -4.98 -11.56
N TRP A 226 9.50 -4.99 -12.33
CA TRP A 226 9.54 -4.57 -13.73
C TRP A 226 9.99 -3.11 -13.87
N LEU A 227 9.36 -2.20 -13.13
CA LEU A 227 9.70 -0.78 -13.16
C LEU A 227 11.14 -0.52 -12.70
N LEU A 228 11.59 -1.25 -11.66
CA LEU A 228 12.92 -1.09 -11.10
C LEU A 228 14.04 -1.60 -12.04
N ILE A 229 13.84 -2.76 -12.67
CA ILE A 229 14.88 -3.44 -13.46
C ILE A 229 14.80 -3.08 -14.94
N LYS A 230 13.61 -3.17 -15.54
CA LYS A 230 13.39 -2.98 -16.98
C LYS A 230 12.95 -1.56 -17.32
N GLY A 231 12.15 -0.94 -16.46
CA GLY A 231 11.54 0.36 -16.71
C GLY A 231 10.52 0.31 -17.84
N VAL A 232 10.52 1.35 -18.68
CA VAL A 232 9.55 1.57 -19.76
C VAL A 232 10.17 1.30 -21.13
N ASP A 233 9.47 0.59 -22.03
CA ASP A 233 9.91 0.53 -23.42
C ASP A 233 9.80 1.92 -24.09
N MET A 234 10.95 2.50 -24.42
CA MET A 234 11.02 3.87 -24.91
C MET A 234 10.44 4.01 -26.31
N ALA A 235 10.51 2.97 -27.15
CA ALA A 235 9.89 3.02 -28.47
C ALA A 235 8.36 3.09 -28.35
N GLY A 236 7.77 2.19 -27.55
CA GLY A 236 6.34 2.22 -27.24
C GLY A 236 5.89 3.50 -26.54
N TRP A 237 6.72 4.04 -25.64
CA TRP A 237 6.45 5.31 -24.94
C TRP A 237 6.35 6.47 -25.92
N HIS A 238 7.36 6.64 -26.78
CA HIS A 238 7.39 7.72 -27.75
C HIS A 238 6.21 7.65 -28.72
N ALA A 239 5.89 6.44 -29.22
CA ALA A 239 4.73 6.22 -30.07
C ALA A 239 3.42 6.62 -29.37
N ARG A 240 3.25 6.28 -28.09
CA ARG A 240 2.06 6.65 -27.32
C ARG A 240 1.98 8.16 -27.09
N THR A 241 3.06 8.80 -26.67
CA THR A 241 3.07 10.24 -26.39
C THR A 241 2.85 11.08 -27.64
N ALA A 242 3.31 10.62 -28.81
CA ALA A 242 3.08 11.29 -30.08
C ALA A 242 1.61 11.21 -30.52
N ALA A 243 0.90 10.14 -30.15
CA ALA A 243 -0.53 9.97 -30.46
C ALA A 243 -1.45 10.70 -29.46
N ALA A 244 -0.93 11.13 -28.32
CA ALA A 244 -1.69 11.81 -27.26
C ALA A 244 -1.57 13.34 -27.29
N GLY A 245 -0.68 13.88 -28.13
CA GLY A 245 -0.50 15.32 -28.37
C GLY A 245 -1.29 15.78 -29.58
#